data_AF-A0A6F8YTX1-F1
#
_entry.id   AF-A0A6F8YTX1-F1
#
_cell.length_a   1.000
_cell.length_b   1.000
_cell.length_c   1.000
_cell.angle_alpha   90.00
_cell.angle_beta   90.00
_cell.angle_gamma   90.00
#
_symmetry.space_group_name_H-M   'P 1'
#
loop_
_entity.id
_entity.type
_entity.pdbx_description
1 polymer ?
#
loop_
_entity_poly.entity_id
_entity_poly.type
_entity_poly.pdbx_seq_one_letter_code
_entity_poly.pdbx_strand_id
1 'polypeptide(L)'
;MTTSTEPERILLLLAVALMESFGIGVAVTDEPEYSALPGLVLTQRRAIVANWIRADGVWHVDVTGQRSALCDYRDAVEHVRAHSVIAADAAGDRLHALADYLELDWTRLRTRCAELGEWGLAGIAEPRSRLLSLDGVDRACRFVASLP
;
A
#
# COMPACT_ATOMS: atom_id res chain seq x y z
N MET A 1 10.79 9.57 18.73
CA MET A 1 10.01 9.11 17.57
C MET A 1 10.86 9.35 16.35
N THR A 2 11.32 8.30 15.68
CA THR A 2 12.02 8.41 14.40
C THR A 2 10.96 8.72 13.36
N THR A 3 10.95 9.93 12.83
CA THR A 3 10.08 10.31 11.72
C THR A 3 10.46 9.49 10.49
N SER A 4 9.46 8.99 9.74
CA SER A 4 9.73 8.24 8.51
C SER A 4 10.53 9.11 7.53
N THR A 5 11.51 8.50 6.89
CA THR A 5 12.35 9.18 5.90
C THR A 5 11.56 9.43 4.60
N GLU A 6 11.97 10.40 3.78
CA GLU A 6 11.33 10.66 2.48
C GLU A 6 11.29 9.40 1.58
N PRO A 7 12.36 8.59 1.45
CA PRO A 7 12.31 7.35 0.66
C PRO A 7 11.27 6.33 1.14
N GLU A 8 11.08 6.20 2.45
CA GLU A 8 10.06 5.30 3.02
C GLU A 8 8.64 5.77 2.68
N ARG A 9 8.40 7.09 2.75
CA ARG A 9 7.12 7.70 2.36
C ARG A 9 6.85 7.51 0.86
N ILE A 10 7.87 7.72 0.02
CA ILE A 10 7.78 7.44 -1.43
C ILE A 10 7.49 5.96 -1.68
N LEU A 11 8.15 5.05 -0.96
CA LEU A 11 7.93 3.61 -1.10
C LEU A 11 6.50 3.23 -0.73
N LEU A 12 5.96 3.79 0.35
CA LEU A 12 4.57 3.57 0.75
C LEU A 12 3.60 4.04 -0.35
N LEU A 13 3.82 5.25 -0.91
CA LEU A 13 3.00 5.75 -2.01
C LEU A 13 3.09 4.85 -3.24
N LEU A 14 4.29 4.40 -3.64
CA LEU A 14 4.46 3.50 -4.78
C LEU A 14 3.82 2.13 -4.54
N ALA A 15 3.80 1.63 -3.30
CA ALA A 15 3.09 0.40 -2.96
C ALA A 15 1.57 0.57 -3.11
N VAL A 16 1.00 1.70 -2.68
CA VAL A 16 -0.41 2.04 -2.91
C VAL A 16 -0.70 2.19 -4.39
N ALA A 17 0.15 2.88 -5.14
CA ALA A 17 0.01 3.04 -6.58
C ALA A 17 0.05 1.69 -7.31
N LEU A 18 0.90 0.76 -6.88
CA LEU A 18 0.92 -0.59 -7.43
C LEU A 18 -0.41 -1.31 -7.20
N MET A 19 -0.95 -1.28 -5.99
CA MET A 19 -2.25 -1.88 -5.66
C MET A 19 -3.38 -1.28 -6.49
N GLU A 20 -3.47 0.05 -6.54
CA GLU A 20 -4.47 0.78 -7.33
C GLU A 20 -4.34 0.49 -8.84
N SER A 21 -3.11 0.28 -9.35
CA SER A 21 -2.89 -0.10 -10.76
C SER A 21 -3.47 -1.47 -11.14
N PHE A 22 -3.77 -2.32 -10.15
CA PHE A 22 -4.46 -3.60 -10.32
C PHE A 22 -5.97 -3.50 -10.04
N GLY A 23 -6.49 -2.29 -9.77
CA GLY A 23 -7.88 -2.08 -9.36
C GLY A 23 -8.15 -2.46 -7.91
N ILE A 24 -7.10 -2.60 -7.08
CA ILE A 24 -7.24 -2.85 -5.65
C ILE A 24 -7.37 -1.50 -4.95
N GLY A 25 -8.58 -1.16 -4.53
CA GLY A 25 -8.83 0.07 -3.79
C GLY A 25 -8.17 0.04 -2.41
N VAL A 26 -7.40 1.08 -2.10
CA VAL A 26 -6.67 1.22 -0.84
C VAL A 26 -7.34 2.22 0.08
N ALA A 27 -7.37 1.91 1.37
CA ALA A 27 -7.75 2.84 2.43
C ALA A 27 -6.59 2.92 3.45
N VAL A 28 -6.32 4.13 3.90
CA VAL A 28 -5.30 4.46 4.92
C VAL A 28 -5.99 5.10 6.12
N THR A 29 -5.57 4.72 7.32
CA THR A 29 -6.00 5.32 8.60
C THR A 29 -4.76 5.71 9.40
N ASP A 30 -4.88 6.78 10.17
CA ASP A 30 -3.89 7.24 11.15
C ASP A 30 -4.30 6.90 12.60
N GLU A 31 -5.42 6.18 12.77
CA GLU A 31 -5.93 5.75 14.06
C GLU A 31 -5.00 4.66 14.65
N PRO A 32 -4.36 4.92 15.81
CA PRO A 32 -3.35 4.01 16.37
C PRO A 32 -3.95 2.67 16.82
N GLU A 33 -5.26 2.60 17.04
CA GLU A 33 -5.99 1.41 17.46
C GLU A 33 -5.86 0.27 16.44
N TYR A 34 -5.76 0.60 15.14
CA TYR A 34 -5.59 -0.38 14.07
C TYR A 34 -4.14 -0.81 13.85
N SER A 35 -3.16 -0.22 14.55
CA SER A 35 -1.75 -0.65 14.44
C SER A 35 -1.51 -2.08 14.93
N ALA A 36 -2.37 -2.58 15.83
CA ALA A 36 -2.34 -3.95 16.33
C ALA A 36 -3.16 -4.92 15.46
N LEU A 37 -3.90 -4.41 14.47
CA LEU A 37 -4.67 -5.25 13.56
C LEU A 37 -3.68 -6.06 12.70
N PRO A 38 -3.78 -7.40 12.69
CA PRO A 38 -2.87 -8.19 11.88
C PRO A 38 -3.15 -7.96 10.40
N GLY A 39 -2.12 -8.11 9.56
CA GLY A 39 -2.34 -8.18 8.11
C GLY A 39 -3.31 -9.31 7.81
N LEU A 40 -4.37 -9.06 7.03
CA LEU A 40 -5.38 -10.07 6.78
C LEU A 40 -6.00 -9.94 5.39
N VAL A 41 -6.48 -11.06 4.88
CA VAL A 41 -7.32 -11.16 3.69
C VAL A 41 -8.68 -11.68 4.12
N LEU A 42 -9.71 -10.84 4.00
CA LEU A 42 -11.07 -11.16 4.42
C LEU A 42 -11.92 -11.60 3.22
N THR A 43 -12.66 -12.69 3.42
CA THR A 43 -13.77 -13.12 2.56
C THR A 43 -15.06 -13.12 3.38
N GLN A 44 -16.21 -13.38 2.74
CA GLN A 44 -17.49 -13.46 3.45
C GLN A 44 -17.52 -14.51 4.58
N ARG A 45 -16.69 -15.56 4.50
CA ARG A 45 -16.77 -16.73 5.38
C ARG A 45 -15.47 -17.08 6.09
N ARG A 46 -14.36 -16.44 5.72
CA ARG A 46 -13.02 -16.76 6.22
C ARG A 46 -12.15 -15.52 6.22
N ALA A 47 -11.24 -15.43 7.18
CA ALA A 47 -10.12 -14.52 7.16
C ALA A 47 -8.84 -15.34 7.15
N ILE A 48 -7.92 -14.97 6.26
CA ILE A 48 -6.54 -15.43 6.29
C ILE A 48 -5.75 -14.34 7.00
N VAL A 49 -5.20 -14.63 8.16
CA VAL A 49 -4.47 -13.67 8.99
C VAL A 49 -2.98 -13.95 8.84
N ALA A 50 -2.25 -12.99 8.29
CA ALA A 50 -0.81 -13.01 8.17
C ALA A 50 -0.21 -11.99 9.15
N ASN A 51 0.33 -12.48 10.25
CA ASN A 51 0.96 -11.63 11.25
C ASN A 51 2.46 -11.92 11.32
N TRP A 52 3.26 -10.85 11.41
CA TRP A 52 4.65 -10.96 11.79
C TRP A 52 4.68 -11.06 13.31
N ILE A 53 4.96 -12.24 13.84
CA ILE A 53 5.15 -12.40 15.28
C ILE A 53 6.54 -11.80 15.59
N ARG A 54 6.56 -10.80 16.49
CA ARG A 54 7.72 -10.08 17.07
C ARG A 54 9.10 -10.68 16.81
N ALA A 55 10.09 -9.79 16.59
CA ALA A 55 11.56 -9.90 16.71
C ALA A 55 12.30 -11.09 16.05
N ASP A 56 11.70 -12.26 16.03
CA ASP A 56 12.32 -13.54 15.66
C ASP A 56 12.13 -13.85 14.16
N GLY A 57 11.43 -12.96 13.43
CA GLY A 57 11.22 -13.08 11.99
C GLY A 57 10.28 -14.21 11.58
N VAL A 58 9.46 -14.73 12.51
CA VAL A 58 8.53 -15.82 12.21
C VAL A 58 7.24 -15.27 11.62
N TRP A 59 7.02 -15.60 10.35
CA TRP A 59 5.77 -15.30 9.65
C TRP A 59 4.72 -16.34 10.03
N HIS A 60 3.65 -15.91 10.69
CA HIS A 60 2.54 -16.78 11.07
C HIS A 60 1.33 -16.51 10.19
N VAL A 61 0.82 -17.57 9.55
CA VAL A 61 -0.44 -17.53 8.82
C VAL A 61 -1.45 -18.44 9.49
N ASP A 62 -2.61 -17.88 9.77
CA ASP A 62 -3.77 -18.62 10.25
C ASP A 62 -4.98 -18.40 9.33
N VAL A 63 -5.94 -19.31 9.40
CA VAL A 63 -7.24 -19.19 8.72
C VAL A 63 -8.34 -19.37 9.75
N THR A 64 -9.11 -18.31 9.99
CA THR A 64 -10.27 -18.36 10.87
C THR A 64 -11.58 -18.26 10.09
N GLY A 65 -12.56 -19.06 10.50
CA GLY A 65 -13.96 -18.96 10.09
C GLY A 65 -14.88 -18.51 11.23
N GLN A 66 -14.31 -18.11 12.38
CA GLN A 66 -15.08 -17.77 13.56
C GLN A 66 -15.89 -16.49 13.31
N ARG A 67 -17.22 -16.60 13.42
CA ARG A 67 -18.15 -15.52 13.05
C ARG A 67 -17.87 -14.20 13.77
N SER A 68 -17.57 -14.23 15.07
CA SER A 68 -17.26 -13.01 15.83
C SER A 68 -16.02 -12.31 15.28
N ALA A 69 -14.92 -13.03 15.09
CA ALA A 69 -13.69 -12.46 14.51
C ALA A 69 -13.92 -11.91 13.08
N LEU A 70 -14.73 -12.59 12.27
CA LEU A 70 -15.10 -12.09 10.94
C LEU A 70 -15.95 -10.83 10.96
N CYS A 71 -16.79 -10.65 11.99
CA CYS A 71 -17.53 -9.41 12.21
C CYS A 71 -16.57 -8.29 12.62
N ASP A 72 -15.71 -8.53 13.62
CA ASP A 72 -14.75 -7.53 14.09
C ASP A 72 -13.83 -7.03 12.97
N TYR A 73 -13.30 -7.94 12.14
CA TYR A 73 -12.48 -7.56 10.99
C TYR A 73 -13.25 -6.79 9.91
N ARG A 74 -14.54 -7.11 9.74
CA ARG A 74 -15.38 -6.41 8.78
C ARG A 74 -15.68 -5.00 9.25
N ASP A 75 -16.05 -4.85 10.52
CA ASP A 75 -16.34 -3.56 11.13
C ASP A 75 -15.10 -2.65 11.06
N ALA A 76 -13.90 -3.20 11.33
CA ALA A 76 -12.64 -2.48 11.17
C ALA A 76 -12.39 -2.05 9.70
N VAL A 77 -12.56 -2.96 8.73
CA VAL A 77 -12.36 -2.64 7.30
C VAL A 77 -13.38 -1.61 6.81
N GLU A 78 -14.64 -1.74 7.21
CA GLU A 78 -15.70 -0.80 6.84
C GLU A 78 -15.46 0.58 7.47
N HIS A 79 -15.06 0.63 8.74
CA HIS A 79 -14.69 1.87 9.43
C HIS A 79 -13.52 2.57 8.75
N VAL A 80 -12.42 1.86 8.49
CA VAL A 80 -11.23 2.45 7.84
C VAL A 80 -11.55 2.93 6.41
N ARG A 81 -12.42 2.22 5.69
CA ARG A 81 -12.88 2.68 4.36
C ARG A 81 -13.72 3.94 4.44
N ALA A 82 -14.61 4.03 5.44
CA ALA A 82 -15.47 5.19 5.63
C ALA A 82 -14.71 6.44 6.10
N HIS A 83 -13.66 6.26 6.88
CA HIS A 83 -12.89 7.35 7.50
C HIS A 83 -11.45 7.43 6.99
N SER A 84 -11.20 6.98 5.76
CA SER A 84 -9.85 6.97 5.23
C SER A 84 -9.30 8.39 5.08
N VAL A 85 -8.06 8.62 5.53
CA VAL A 85 -7.37 9.91 5.37
C VAL A 85 -7.08 10.27 3.90
N ILE A 86 -7.22 9.29 2.99
CA ILE A 86 -7.06 9.46 1.54
C ILE A 86 -8.37 9.22 0.78
N ALA A 87 -9.53 9.31 1.44
CA ALA A 87 -10.82 8.99 0.84
C ALA A 87 -11.10 9.84 -0.43
N ALA A 88 -11.25 9.17 -1.56
CA ALA A 88 -11.69 9.76 -2.82
C ALA A 88 -12.21 8.67 -3.77
N ASP A 89 -13.02 9.06 -4.75
CA ASP A 89 -13.66 8.13 -5.69
C ASP A 89 -12.68 7.58 -6.74
N ALA A 90 -11.80 8.43 -7.28
CA ALA A 90 -10.82 8.04 -8.29
C ALA A 90 -9.45 7.72 -7.67
N ALA A 91 -8.74 6.76 -8.26
CA ALA A 91 -7.40 6.37 -7.81
C ALA A 91 -6.38 7.53 -7.88
N GLY A 92 -6.52 8.42 -8.87
CA GLY A 92 -5.71 9.63 -8.98
C GLY A 92 -5.85 10.55 -7.77
N ASP A 93 -7.09 10.85 -7.40
CA ASP A 93 -7.40 11.70 -6.26
C ASP A 93 -6.93 11.08 -4.94
N ARG A 94 -7.10 9.76 -4.77
CA ARG A 94 -6.58 9.02 -3.59
C ARG A 94 -5.06 9.11 -3.49
N LEU A 95 -4.34 8.95 -4.61
CA LEU A 95 -2.88 9.02 -4.63
C LEU A 95 -2.36 10.45 -4.41
N HIS A 96 -3.09 11.46 -4.89
CA HIS A 96 -2.78 12.86 -4.61
C HIS A 96 -2.98 13.17 -3.12
N ALA A 97 -4.12 12.78 -2.54
CA ALA A 97 -4.39 12.93 -1.11
C ALA A 97 -3.35 12.16 -0.25
N LEU A 98 -2.90 10.99 -0.70
CA LEU A 98 -1.81 10.26 -0.05
C LEU A 98 -0.49 11.03 -0.11
N ALA A 99 -0.16 11.64 -1.25
CA ALA A 99 1.05 12.46 -1.37
C ALA A 99 1.00 13.66 -0.41
N ASP A 100 -0.15 14.33 -0.32
CA ASP A 100 -0.36 15.43 0.62
C ASP A 100 -0.22 14.96 2.08
N TYR A 101 -0.87 13.85 2.44
CA TYR A 101 -0.76 13.26 3.79
C TYR A 101 0.67 12.86 4.14
N LEU A 102 1.44 12.37 3.17
CA LEU A 102 2.84 12.00 3.34
C LEU A 102 3.81 13.18 3.16
N GLU A 103 3.32 14.40 2.96
CA GLU A 103 4.13 15.60 2.71
C GLU A 103 5.12 15.41 1.54
N LEU A 104 4.63 14.87 0.42
CA LEU A 104 5.39 14.64 -0.81
C LEU A 104 4.94 15.62 -1.90
N ASP A 105 5.90 16.17 -2.65
CA ASP A 105 5.60 17.00 -3.83
C ASP A 105 5.06 16.12 -4.96
N TRP A 106 3.73 16.16 -5.14
CA TRP A 106 3.02 15.37 -6.16
C TRP A 106 3.53 15.64 -7.58
N THR A 107 3.75 16.91 -7.93
CA THR A 107 4.13 17.28 -9.31
C THR A 107 5.52 16.75 -9.63
N ARG A 108 6.46 16.91 -8.69
CA ARG A 108 7.81 16.36 -8.81
C ARG A 108 7.78 14.83 -8.86
N LEU A 109 6.99 14.19 -8.00
CA LEU A 109 6.87 12.74 -7.95
C LEU A 109 6.33 12.17 -9.26
N ARG A 110 5.25 12.75 -9.79
CA ARG A 110 4.67 12.33 -11.07
C ARG A 110 5.65 12.50 -12.21
N THR A 111 6.37 13.62 -12.25
CA THR A 111 7.41 13.86 -13.27
C THR A 111 8.51 12.80 -13.21
N ARG A 112 9.02 12.48 -12.00
CA ARG A 112 10.03 11.43 -11.83
C ARG A 112 9.49 10.04 -12.17
N CYS A 113 8.24 9.74 -11.83
CA CYS A 113 7.59 8.50 -12.21
C CYS A 113 7.42 8.38 -13.73
N ALA A 114 7.17 9.47 -14.44
CA ALA A 114 7.11 9.48 -15.91
C ALA A 114 8.47 9.15 -16.51
N GLU A 115 9.53 9.83 -16.08
CA GLU A 115 10.90 9.54 -16.52
C GLU A 115 11.28 8.08 -16.24
N LEU A 116 11.06 7.60 -15.01
CA LEU A 116 11.39 6.21 -14.65
C LEU A 116 10.50 5.19 -15.38
N GLY A 117 9.24 5.52 -15.64
CA GLY A 117 8.31 4.63 -16.34
C GLY A 117 8.62 4.47 -17.83
N GLU A 118 9.19 5.49 -18.46
CA GLU A 118 9.65 5.47 -19.86
C GLU A 118 10.92 4.61 -20.03
N TRP A 119 11.91 4.82 -19.17
CA TRP A 119 13.22 4.16 -19.30
C TRP A 119 13.32 2.82 -18.56
N GLY A 120 12.46 2.60 -17.56
CA GLY A 120 12.51 1.46 -16.63
C GLY A 120 13.65 1.56 -15.61
N LEU A 121 13.51 0.89 -14.47
CA LEU A 121 14.52 0.94 -13.40
C LEU A 121 15.74 0.02 -13.61
N ALA A 122 15.75 -0.83 -14.64
CA ALA A 122 16.80 -1.84 -14.84
C ALA A 122 18.23 -1.25 -15.01
N GLY A 123 18.35 -0.01 -15.50
CA GLY A 123 19.63 0.69 -15.62
C GLY A 123 20.12 1.36 -14.32
N ILE A 124 19.29 1.41 -13.28
CA ILE A 124 19.54 2.10 -12.01
C ILE A 124 19.66 1.09 -10.87
N ALA A 125 18.81 0.07 -10.87
CA ALA A 125 18.83 -1.03 -9.93
C ALA A 125 19.03 -2.33 -10.72
N GLU A 126 20.10 -3.07 -10.43
CA GLU A 126 20.33 -4.37 -11.04
C GLU A 126 19.87 -5.47 -10.07
N PRO A 127 18.83 -6.26 -10.41
CA PRO A 127 18.37 -7.34 -9.55
C PRO A 127 19.49 -8.36 -9.35
N ARG A 128 19.95 -8.52 -8.11
CA ARG A 128 20.99 -9.50 -7.76
C ARG A 128 20.50 -10.96 -7.78
N SER A 129 19.22 -11.17 -8.04
CA SER A 129 18.58 -12.47 -8.10
C SER A 129 17.60 -12.52 -9.27
N ARG A 130 17.56 -13.66 -9.96
CA ARG A 130 16.60 -13.94 -11.05
C ARG A 130 15.16 -14.09 -10.55
N LEU A 131 14.97 -14.18 -9.23
CA LEU A 131 13.66 -14.25 -8.58
C LEU A 131 13.12 -12.85 -8.22
N LEU A 132 13.93 -11.80 -8.39
CA LEU A 132 13.51 -10.42 -8.17
C LEU A 132 13.29 -9.74 -9.51
N SER A 133 12.15 -9.06 -9.63
CA SER A 133 11.83 -8.23 -10.80
C SER A 133 11.53 -6.80 -10.36
N LEU A 134 11.83 -5.86 -11.25
CA LEU A 134 11.49 -4.44 -11.09
C LEU A 134 10.13 -4.10 -11.72
N ASP A 135 9.47 -5.05 -12.36
CA ASP A 135 8.20 -4.85 -13.09
C ASP A 135 7.13 -4.19 -12.21
N GLY A 136 7.10 -4.51 -10.91
CA GLY A 136 6.17 -3.90 -9.97
C GLY A 136 6.42 -2.41 -9.78
N VAL A 137 7.68 -2.00 -9.61
CA VAL A 137 8.04 -0.58 -9.45
C VAL A 137 7.84 0.17 -10.77
N ASP A 138 8.26 -0.42 -11.89
CA ASP A 138 8.04 0.14 -13.23
C ASP A 138 6.54 0.36 -13.49
N ARG A 139 5.69 -0.61 -13.13
CA ARG A 139 4.23 -0.48 -13.25
C ARG A 139 3.68 0.64 -12.37
N ALA A 140 4.10 0.71 -11.11
CA ALA A 140 3.66 1.76 -10.20
C ALA A 140 4.04 3.15 -10.74
N CYS A 141 5.27 3.33 -11.23
CA CYS A 141 5.72 4.57 -11.84
C CYS A 141 4.90 4.93 -13.08
N ARG A 142 4.68 3.99 -14.01
CA ARG A 142 3.82 4.24 -15.20
C ARG A 142 2.38 4.58 -14.81
N PHE A 143 1.84 3.93 -13.78
CA PHE A 143 0.50 4.23 -13.29
C PHE A 143 0.43 5.67 -12.76
N VAL A 144 1.31 6.06 -11.84
CA VAL A 144 1.38 7.43 -11.30
C VAL A 144 1.55 8.46 -12.43
N ALA A 145 2.43 8.19 -13.40
CA ALA A 145 2.67 9.06 -14.55
C ALA A 145 1.43 9.26 -15.43
N SER A 146 0.52 8.28 -15.48
CA SER A 146 -0.70 8.34 -16.29
C SER A 146 -1.87 9.10 -15.63
N LEU A 147 -1.73 9.46 -14.35
CA LEU A 147 -2.78 10.12 -13.59
C LEU A 147 -2.79 11.63 -13.86
N PRO A 148 -3.99 12.27 -13.82
CA PRO A 148 -4.16 13.69 -14.10
C PRO A 148 -3.43 14.61 -13.10
#